data_AF-A0A811Q9D7-F1
#
_entry.id   AF-A0A811Q9D7-F1
#
_cell.length_a   1.000
_cell.length_b   1.000
_cell.length_c   1.000
_cell.angle_alpha   90.00
_cell.angle_beta   90.00
_cell.angle_gamma   90.00
#
_symmetry.space_group_name_H-M   'P 1'
#
loop_
_entity.id
_entity.type
_entity.pdbx_description
1 polymer ?
#
loop_
_entity_poly.entity_id
_entity_poly.type
_entity_poly.pdbx_seq_one_letter_code
_entity_poly.pdbx_strand_id
1 'polypeptide(L)'
;MQSFNHRTDRRPRSSDVTNDVDSQPPEAKKIRGRNKLHKPRNGQIVLIPEGDNQFRYAKYSIDDKMKKGPILGVLLKQEYPPIIEGTTRDGCHFKYHASKWSHYSHTVRDDGQTPADRVKQEFWSIYSVPEELEDEADRVFEKYAHNQCKNMMYQARLDAIKFYYREIIKSPKSDAFACAKLLSFEEYMQCKPEWFTDESWESLCKYWCSAEYLKKRQLGQDSRKKNSDGAQNRGGSRPLVETQQFLGAKYGPSKATITNTYCCMKAGVKNCDANGNAGPIPQHAKKLVDAYNEALQEKYPDNWQEQPFDGQIAYKIGGGLAHGRLAIGDGAVKKATIIDVAKASGTRPATSRAFQNLLARYEESVATIGQLTQQNMALAQQNVVLTRDVKRNGRLLELIVSKVQIEIPPELLQEEENEMGGAIDGSSHASANLDNSDGH
;
A
#
# COMPACT_ATOMS: atom_id res chain seq x y z
N MET A 1 -58.45 -66.11 -33.65
CA MET A 1 -59.30 -65.07 -33.03
C MET A 1 -58.55 -63.76 -33.07
N GLN A 2 -59.03 -62.85 -33.90
CA GLN A 2 -58.48 -61.51 -34.14
C GLN A 2 -58.99 -60.54 -33.06
N SER A 3 -58.18 -59.58 -32.67
CA SER A 3 -58.67 -58.29 -32.17
C SER A 3 -57.70 -57.16 -32.56
N PHE A 4 -58.31 -56.14 -33.14
CA PHE A 4 -57.76 -54.92 -33.71
C PHE A 4 -57.16 -53.99 -32.64
N ASN A 5 -56.27 -53.06 -33.05
CA ASN A 5 -56.60 -51.62 -33.00
C ASN A 5 -55.53 -50.72 -33.62
N HIS A 6 -56.04 -49.67 -34.29
CA HIS A 6 -55.33 -48.68 -35.08
C HIS A 6 -54.32 -47.82 -34.29
N ARG A 7 -53.22 -47.46 -34.96
CA ARG A 7 -52.46 -46.25 -34.61
C ARG A 7 -52.04 -45.52 -35.89
N THR A 8 -52.63 -44.35 -36.07
CA THR A 8 -52.32 -43.40 -37.14
C THR A 8 -51.05 -42.64 -36.84
N ASP A 9 -50.23 -42.51 -37.88
CA ASP A 9 -49.03 -41.68 -37.97
C ASP A 9 -49.34 -40.19 -37.81
N ARG A 10 -48.50 -39.47 -37.05
CA ARG A 10 -48.10 -38.08 -37.31
C ARG A 10 -46.90 -37.72 -36.41
N ARG A 11 -45.75 -37.48 -37.05
CA ARG A 11 -44.51 -36.97 -36.43
C ARG A 11 -44.72 -35.61 -35.76
N PRO A 12 -43.92 -35.31 -34.72
CA PRO A 12 -43.36 -33.96 -34.55
C PRO A 12 -41.82 -33.94 -34.57
N ARG A 13 -41.33 -32.71 -34.70
CA ARG A 13 -39.99 -32.23 -35.07
C ARG A 13 -38.86 -32.57 -34.08
N SER A 14 -37.67 -32.65 -34.68
CA SER A 14 -36.32 -32.53 -34.13
C SER A 14 -36.18 -31.47 -33.01
N SER A 15 -36.11 -31.96 -31.77
CA SER A 15 -35.35 -31.34 -30.68
C SER A 15 -34.73 -32.50 -29.88
N ASP A 16 -33.44 -32.35 -29.55
CA ASP A 16 -32.62 -33.13 -28.60
C ASP A 16 -31.34 -33.67 -29.26
N VAL A 17 -30.40 -32.75 -29.52
CA VAL A 17 -28.98 -33.10 -29.50
C VAL A 17 -28.45 -32.64 -28.15
N THR A 18 -28.39 -33.58 -27.23
CA THR A 18 -27.62 -33.50 -25.99
C THR A 18 -26.14 -33.27 -26.35
N ASN A 19 -25.64 -32.06 -26.12
CA ASN A 19 -24.20 -31.79 -26.21
C ASN A 19 -23.54 -32.27 -24.91
N ASP A 20 -23.01 -33.50 -24.95
CA ASP A 20 -21.97 -33.96 -24.05
C ASP A 20 -20.73 -33.07 -24.23
N VAL A 21 -20.51 -32.15 -23.29
CA VAL A 21 -19.27 -31.37 -23.18
C VAL A 21 -18.67 -31.68 -21.81
N ASP A 22 -18.24 -32.92 -21.62
CA ASP A 22 -17.46 -33.31 -20.44
C ASP A 22 -16.42 -34.37 -20.84
N SER A 23 -15.53 -34.03 -21.77
CA SER A 23 -14.36 -34.85 -22.11
C SER A 23 -13.23 -34.04 -22.76
N GLN A 24 -12.97 -32.83 -22.27
CA GLN A 24 -11.67 -32.19 -22.51
C GLN A 24 -10.97 -31.93 -21.18
N PRO A 25 -9.75 -32.48 -20.97
CA PRO A 25 -8.97 -32.13 -19.79
C PRO A 25 -8.75 -30.61 -19.79
N PRO A 26 -8.96 -29.92 -18.65
CA PRO A 26 -8.82 -28.48 -18.60
C PRO A 26 -7.39 -28.10 -19.02
N GLU A 27 -7.27 -27.24 -20.03
CA GLU A 27 -5.98 -26.68 -20.45
C GLU A 27 -5.20 -26.24 -19.21
N ALA A 28 -4.02 -26.82 -19.04
CA ALA A 28 -3.12 -26.48 -17.95
C ALA A 28 -2.81 -24.97 -18.04
N LYS A 29 -3.44 -24.17 -17.17
CA LYS A 29 -3.13 -22.75 -17.04
C LYS A 29 -1.62 -22.62 -16.85
N LYS A 30 -0.94 -21.94 -17.80
CA LYS A 30 0.50 -21.65 -17.74
C LYS A 30 0.86 -21.14 -16.36
N ILE A 31 1.65 -21.94 -15.63
CA ILE A 31 2.19 -21.60 -14.32
C ILE A 31 3.01 -20.32 -14.48
N ARG A 32 2.74 -19.32 -13.63
CA ARG A 32 3.47 -18.05 -13.61
C ARG A 32 4.86 -18.25 -13.00
N GLY A 33 5.73 -18.96 -13.71
CA GLY A 33 7.15 -19.15 -13.41
C GLY A 33 8.04 -18.18 -14.20
N ARG A 34 7.67 -16.91 -14.34
CA ARG A 34 8.56 -15.91 -14.96
C ARG A 34 9.15 -15.00 -13.89
N ASN A 35 10.15 -15.51 -13.18
CA ASN A 35 11.06 -14.69 -12.38
C ASN A 35 12.14 -14.00 -13.26
N LYS A 36 12.05 -14.13 -14.60
CA LYS A 36 12.95 -13.43 -15.51
C LYS A 36 12.46 -12.01 -15.73
N LEU A 37 13.27 -11.05 -15.28
CA LEU A 37 13.06 -9.64 -15.56
C LEU A 37 13.16 -9.40 -17.07
N HIS A 38 12.18 -8.71 -17.63
CA HIS A 38 12.22 -8.25 -19.01
C HIS A 38 12.55 -6.76 -19.00
N LYS A 39 13.60 -6.37 -19.73
CA LYS A 39 13.99 -4.96 -19.95
C LYS A 39 13.59 -4.51 -21.36
N PRO A 40 13.22 -3.23 -21.55
CA PRO A 40 12.88 -2.73 -22.87
C PRO A 40 14.14 -2.74 -23.74
N ARG A 41 13.98 -3.05 -25.03
CA ARG A 41 15.13 -3.09 -25.96
C ARG A 41 15.66 -1.68 -26.25
N ASN A 42 14.75 -0.69 -26.30
CA ASN A 42 15.06 0.70 -26.61
C ASN A 42 14.33 1.62 -25.62
N GLY A 43 15.07 2.48 -24.93
CA GLY A 43 14.53 3.51 -24.02
C GLY A 43 13.76 2.97 -22.82
N GLN A 44 13.13 3.88 -22.07
CA GLN A 44 12.27 3.57 -20.93
C GLN A 44 10.79 3.68 -21.31
N ILE A 45 9.94 2.95 -20.58
CA ILE A 45 8.49 3.04 -20.75
C ILE A 45 7.97 4.19 -19.89
N VAL A 46 7.41 5.22 -20.53
CA VAL A 46 6.90 6.40 -19.83
C VAL A 46 5.61 6.06 -19.06
N LEU A 47 5.65 6.28 -17.75
CA LEU A 47 4.53 6.22 -16.83
C LEU A 47 4.11 7.63 -16.43
N ILE A 48 2.83 7.80 -16.12
CA ILE A 48 2.27 9.04 -15.60
C ILE A 48 1.51 8.68 -14.31
N PRO A 49 1.87 9.25 -13.16
CA PRO A 49 1.14 9.01 -11.91
C PRO A 49 -0.29 9.52 -12.04
N GLU A 50 -1.24 8.74 -11.53
CA GLU A 50 -2.66 9.07 -11.58
C GLU A 50 -3.34 8.73 -10.25
N GLY A 51 -3.98 9.74 -9.68
CA GLY A 51 -4.61 9.65 -8.38
C GLY A 51 -3.63 9.36 -7.25
N ASP A 52 -4.07 8.53 -6.30
CA ASP A 52 -3.30 8.30 -5.07
C ASP A 52 -2.31 7.15 -5.17
N ASN A 53 -2.51 6.16 -6.03
CA ASN A 53 -1.75 4.90 -6.01
C ASN A 53 -1.72 4.13 -7.34
N GLN A 54 -1.95 4.80 -8.46
CA GLN A 54 -1.95 4.17 -9.79
C GLN A 54 -1.02 4.91 -10.76
N PHE A 55 -0.57 4.18 -11.79
CA PHE A 55 0.11 4.77 -12.95
C PHE A 55 -0.66 4.42 -14.21
N ARG A 56 -0.79 5.38 -15.12
CA ARG A 56 -1.13 5.14 -16.52
C ARG A 56 0.14 5.08 -17.37
N TYR A 57 0.09 4.33 -18.47
CA TYR A 57 1.15 4.37 -19.47
C TYR A 57 0.92 5.56 -20.40
N ALA A 58 1.96 6.33 -20.74
CA ALA A 58 1.80 7.41 -21.71
C ALA A 58 1.40 6.87 -23.10
N LYS A 59 1.98 5.73 -23.49
CA LYS A 59 1.64 4.97 -24.70
C LYS A 59 1.24 3.55 -24.33
N TYR A 60 -0.05 3.34 -24.08
CA TYR A 60 -0.56 2.02 -23.72
C TYR A 60 -0.68 1.11 -24.95
N SER A 61 -0.19 -0.12 -24.83
CA SER A 61 -0.44 -1.20 -25.80
C SER A 61 -0.99 -2.44 -25.10
N ILE A 62 -1.95 -3.10 -25.75
CA ILE A 62 -2.56 -4.34 -25.24
C ILE A 62 -1.55 -5.50 -25.25
N ASP A 63 -0.69 -5.53 -26.27
CA ASP A 63 0.27 -6.63 -26.52
C ASP A 63 1.57 -6.48 -25.73
N ASP A 64 1.74 -5.35 -25.04
CA ASP A 64 2.94 -5.09 -24.26
C ASP A 64 3.06 -6.07 -23.08
N LYS A 65 4.19 -6.77 -23.07
CA LYS A 65 4.54 -7.75 -22.04
C LYS A 65 5.16 -7.08 -20.81
N MET A 66 5.54 -5.80 -20.90
CA MET A 66 6.26 -5.05 -19.89
C MET A 66 5.34 -4.29 -18.92
N LYS A 67 4.39 -5.03 -18.34
CA LYS A 67 3.47 -4.45 -17.37
C LYS A 67 4.15 -4.22 -16.01
N LYS A 68 3.95 -3.02 -15.45
CA LYS A 68 4.55 -2.54 -14.20
C LYS A 68 4.30 -3.45 -12.99
N GLY A 69 3.09 -4.02 -12.87
CA GLY A 69 2.73 -4.88 -11.73
C GLY A 69 3.53 -6.18 -11.71
N PRO A 70 3.51 -6.98 -12.79
CA PRO A 70 4.37 -8.15 -12.91
C PRO A 70 5.86 -7.85 -12.72
N ILE A 71 6.38 -6.77 -13.31
CA ILE A 71 7.79 -6.39 -13.19
C ILE A 71 8.15 -6.04 -11.74
N LEU A 72 7.37 -5.19 -11.07
CA LEU A 72 7.58 -4.86 -9.67
C LEU A 72 7.51 -6.11 -8.78
N GLY A 73 6.58 -7.02 -9.06
CA GLY A 73 6.47 -8.30 -8.35
C GLY A 73 7.68 -9.22 -8.55
N VAL A 74 8.42 -9.10 -9.65
CA VAL A 74 9.68 -9.83 -9.86
C VAL A 74 10.81 -9.13 -9.09
N LEU A 75 10.93 -7.81 -9.20
CA LEU A 75 11.95 -7.03 -8.50
C LEU A 75 11.87 -7.23 -6.98
N LEU A 76 10.66 -7.17 -6.40
CA LEU A 76 10.44 -7.42 -4.98
C LEU A 76 10.88 -8.82 -4.51
N LYS A 77 10.80 -9.83 -5.38
CA LYS A 77 11.26 -11.18 -5.05
C LYS A 77 12.77 -11.32 -5.18
N GLN A 78 13.36 -10.72 -6.21
CA GLN A 78 14.81 -10.72 -6.43
C GLN A 78 15.53 -10.00 -5.28
N GLU A 79 14.93 -8.90 -4.84
CA GLU A 79 15.43 -8.07 -3.75
C GLU A 79 14.74 -8.39 -2.42
N TYR A 80 14.21 -9.60 -2.24
CA TYR A 80 13.56 -9.93 -0.97
C TYR A 80 14.59 -9.84 0.19
N PRO A 81 14.29 -9.11 1.28
CA PRO A 81 15.22 -9.00 2.39
C PRO A 81 15.49 -10.35 3.08
N PRO A 82 16.68 -10.55 3.67
CA PRO A 82 16.91 -11.65 4.60
C PRO A 82 16.03 -11.48 5.85
N ILE A 83 16.21 -12.36 6.84
CA ILE A 83 15.53 -12.18 8.13
C ILE A 83 15.94 -10.82 8.71
N ILE A 84 14.98 -10.10 9.27
CA ILE A 84 15.23 -8.77 9.82
C ILE A 84 15.34 -8.90 11.33
N GLU A 85 16.36 -8.26 11.88
CA GLU A 85 16.52 -8.10 13.31
C GLU A 85 15.80 -6.83 13.77
N GLY A 86 15.08 -6.93 14.86
CA GLY A 86 14.39 -5.82 15.48
C GLY A 86 14.59 -5.85 16.98
N THR A 87 14.33 -4.71 17.61
CA THR A 87 14.42 -4.56 19.05
C THR A 87 13.07 -4.08 19.55
N THR A 88 12.53 -4.74 20.58
CA THR A 88 11.29 -4.28 21.21
C THR A 88 11.55 -2.96 21.94
N ARG A 89 10.48 -2.28 22.36
CA ARG A 89 10.59 -1.06 23.17
C ARG A 89 11.38 -1.27 24.46
N ASP A 90 11.37 -2.49 24.97
CA ASP A 90 12.03 -2.89 26.22
C ASP A 90 13.49 -3.37 25.97
N GLY A 91 14.02 -3.21 24.76
CA GLY A 91 15.39 -3.60 24.42
C GLY A 91 15.58 -5.06 24.02
N CYS A 92 14.52 -5.87 23.96
CA CYS A 92 14.65 -7.29 23.62
C CYS A 92 14.80 -7.48 22.11
N HIS A 93 15.85 -8.20 21.69
CA HIS A 93 16.04 -8.57 20.29
C HIS A 93 15.03 -9.62 19.83
N PHE A 94 14.52 -9.45 18.62
CA PHE A 94 13.66 -10.43 17.95
C PHE A 94 13.92 -10.45 16.45
N LYS A 95 13.61 -11.58 15.82
CA LYS A 95 13.76 -11.77 14.37
C LYS A 95 12.41 -11.86 13.69
N TYR A 96 12.25 -11.27 12.52
CA TYR A 96 11.01 -11.31 11.76
C TYR A 96 11.24 -11.22 10.26
N HIS A 97 10.32 -11.80 9.49
CA HIS A 97 10.36 -11.78 8.03
C HIS A 97 9.83 -10.45 7.46
N ALA A 98 10.29 -10.09 6.26
CA ALA A 98 9.74 -8.96 5.52
C ALA A 98 8.32 -9.27 5.02
N SER A 99 7.32 -8.51 5.48
CA SER A 99 5.91 -8.68 5.09
C SER A 99 5.26 -7.41 4.54
N LYS A 100 5.96 -6.27 4.64
CA LYS A 100 5.52 -4.94 4.20
C LYS A 100 6.65 -4.25 3.46
N TRP A 101 6.29 -3.27 2.65
CA TRP A 101 7.27 -2.50 1.87
C TRP A 101 8.31 -1.79 2.75
N SER A 102 7.91 -1.18 3.87
CA SER A 102 8.85 -0.50 4.77
C SER A 102 9.95 -1.42 5.33
N HIS A 103 9.71 -2.73 5.40
CA HIS A 103 10.71 -3.69 5.87
C HIS A 103 11.90 -3.82 4.88
N TYR A 104 11.73 -3.44 3.62
CA TYR A 104 12.79 -3.48 2.60
C TYR A 104 13.87 -2.42 2.84
N SER A 105 13.63 -1.46 3.74
CA SER A 105 14.58 -0.40 4.10
C SER A 105 15.32 -0.70 5.41
N HIS A 106 15.05 -1.83 6.07
CA HIS A 106 15.62 -2.12 7.40
C HIS A 106 17.00 -2.80 7.34
N THR A 107 17.37 -3.36 6.19
CA THR A 107 18.66 -4.05 6.02
C THR A 107 19.45 -3.33 4.95
N VAL A 108 20.67 -2.91 5.28
CA VAL A 108 21.66 -2.40 4.32
C VAL A 108 22.52 -3.58 3.87
N ARG A 109 22.81 -3.67 2.57
CA ARG A 109 23.69 -4.70 2.00
C ARG A 109 25.13 -4.20 1.87
N ASP A 110 26.03 -5.09 1.49
CA ASP A 110 27.47 -4.81 1.32
C ASP A 110 27.75 -3.66 0.33
N ASP A 111 26.83 -3.41 -0.61
CA ASP A 111 26.89 -2.31 -1.58
C ASP A 111 26.41 -0.96 -1.01
N GLY A 112 26.08 -0.90 0.27
CA GLY A 112 25.57 0.30 0.96
C GLY A 112 24.11 0.63 0.64
N GLN A 113 23.41 -0.20 -0.14
CA GLN A 113 22.03 0.04 -0.54
C GLN A 113 21.05 -0.84 0.24
N THR A 114 19.85 -0.33 0.46
CA THR A 114 18.76 -1.16 0.95
C THR A 114 18.10 -1.92 -0.21
N PRO A 115 17.46 -3.06 0.05
CA PRO A 115 16.58 -3.70 -0.92
C PRO A 115 15.53 -2.75 -1.53
N ALA A 116 15.02 -1.78 -0.77
CA ALA A 116 14.08 -0.80 -1.29
C ALA A 116 14.71 0.10 -2.37
N ASP A 117 15.95 0.56 -2.14
CA ASP A 117 16.69 1.41 -3.08
C ASP A 117 16.95 0.69 -4.40
N ARG A 118 17.38 -0.57 -4.32
CA ARG A 118 17.62 -1.41 -5.50
C ARG A 118 16.35 -1.68 -6.30
N VAL A 119 15.24 -1.96 -5.62
CA VAL A 119 13.94 -2.13 -6.31
C VAL A 119 13.52 -0.84 -7.01
N LYS A 120 13.67 0.32 -6.37
CA LYS A 120 13.38 1.63 -6.98
C LYS A 120 14.27 1.90 -8.18
N GLN A 121 15.59 1.74 -8.01
CA GLN A 121 16.58 1.96 -9.06
C GLN A 121 16.30 1.08 -10.29
N GLU A 122 16.08 -0.21 -10.09
CA GLU A 122 15.79 -1.13 -11.20
C GLU A 122 14.42 -0.87 -11.84
N PHE A 123 13.42 -0.51 -11.04
CA PHE A 123 12.10 -0.12 -11.57
C PHE A 123 12.21 1.12 -12.46
N TRP A 124 12.90 2.17 -11.99
CA TRP A 124 13.14 3.38 -12.76
C TRP A 124 14.21 3.22 -13.85
N SER A 125 14.96 2.12 -13.89
CA SER A 125 15.77 1.76 -15.06
C SER A 125 14.91 1.28 -16.24
N ILE A 126 13.69 0.77 -15.96
CA ILE A 126 12.75 0.24 -16.96
C ILE A 126 11.71 1.28 -17.35
N TYR A 127 11.27 2.06 -16.37
CA TYR A 127 10.22 3.06 -16.51
C TYR A 127 10.79 4.46 -16.33
N SER A 128 10.20 5.44 -17.00
CA SER A 128 10.49 6.85 -16.77
C SER A 128 9.20 7.60 -16.45
N VAL A 129 9.34 8.78 -15.87
CA VAL A 129 8.26 9.73 -15.67
C VAL A 129 8.71 11.10 -16.17
N PRO A 130 7.77 11.98 -16.57
CA PRO A 130 8.11 13.38 -16.81
C PRO A 130 8.73 14.01 -15.55
N GLU A 131 9.75 14.85 -15.73
CA GLU A 131 10.53 15.48 -14.65
C GLU A 131 9.61 16.23 -13.67
N GLU A 132 8.60 16.92 -14.19
CA GLU A 132 7.63 17.67 -13.40
C GLU A 132 6.71 16.80 -12.53
N LEU A 133 6.74 15.47 -12.71
CA LEU A 133 5.92 14.50 -11.99
C LEU A 133 6.73 13.55 -11.11
N GLU A 134 8.05 13.73 -10.97
CA GLU A 134 8.92 12.81 -10.21
C GLU A 134 8.47 12.66 -8.74
N ASP A 135 8.24 13.76 -8.02
CA ASP A 135 7.77 13.73 -6.63
C ASP A 135 6.43 13.01 -6.47
N GLU A 136 5.52 13.22 -7.42
CA GLU A 136 4.24 12.52 -7.42
C GLU A 136 4.41 11.03 -7.72
N ALA A 137 5.27 10.71 -8.68
CA ALA A 137 5.57 9.35 -9.08
C ALA A 137 6.17 8.55 -7.91
N ASP A 138 7.09 9.14 -7.15
CA ASP A 138 7.67 8.50 -5.97
C ASP A 138 6.62 8.24 -4.90
N ARG A 139 5.76 9.22 -4.59
CA ARG A 139 4.65 9.01 -3.64
C ARG A 139 3.68 7.91 -4.08
N VAL A 140 3.37 7.84 -5.38
CA VAL A 140 2.53 6.79 -5.94
C VAL A 140 3.23 5.43 -5.90
N PHE A 141 4.53 5.40 -6.21
CA PHE A 141 5.36 4.20 -6.18
C PHE A 141 5.37 3.57 -4.79
N GLU A 142 5.59 4.36 -3.74
CA GLU A 142 5.57 3.90 -2.33
C GLU A 142 4.29 3.12 -1.99
N LYS A 143 3.13 3.69 -2.35
CA LYS A 143 1.83 3.05 -2.13
C LYS A 143 1.62 1.83 -3.03
N TYR A 144 2.13 1.89 -4.26
CA TYR A 144 2.05 0.79 -5.21
C TYR A 144 2.87 -0.42 -4.74
N ALA A 145 4.11 -0.20 -4.30
CA ALA A 145 5.00 -1.19 -3.71
C ALA A 145 4.42 -1.79 -2.44
N HIS A 146 3.89 -0.95 -1.53
CA HIS A 146 3.18 -1.42 -0.33
C HIS A 146 2.05 -2.41 -0.66
N ASN A 147 1.23 -2.10 -1.66
CA ASN A 147 0.16 -3.00 -2.09
C ASN A 147 0.70 -4.29 -2.75
N GLN A 148 1.77 -4.21 -3.54
CA GLN A 148 2.38 -5.38 -4.14
C GLN A 148 3.00 -6.32 -3.11
N CYS A 149 3.71 -5.82 -2.08
CA CYS A 149 4.25 -6.66 -1.00
C CYS A 149 3.15 -7.46 -0.30
N LYS A 150 2.01 -6.81 0.01
CA LYS A 150 0.86 -7.49 0.63
C LYS A 150 0.30 -8.61 -0.27
N ASN A 151 0.15 -8.33 -1.56
CA ASN A 151 -0.33 -9.32 -2.51
C ASN A 151 0.67 -10.47 -2.68
N MET A 152 1.97 -10.16 -2.71
CA MET A 152 3.04 -11.14 -2.83
C MET A 152 3.04 -12.14 -1.68
N MET A 153 2.91 -11.68 -0.43
CA MET A 153 2.82 -12.57 0.74
C MET A 153 1.59 -13.48 0.68
N TYR A 154 0.45 -12.95 0.25
CA TYR A 154 -0.76 -13.77 0.07
C TYR A 154 -0.57 -14.82 -1.03
N GLN A 155 0.05 -14.46 -2.16
CA GLN A 155 0.31 -15.40 -3.25
C GLN A 155 1.34 -16.46 -2.86
N ALA A 156 2.40 -16.11 -2.12
CA ALA A 156 3.40 -17.06 -1.64
C ALA A 156 2.76 -18.24 -0.88
N ARG A 157 1.79 -17.95 0.00
CA ARG A 157 1.02 -18.99 0.70
C ARG A 157 0.23 -19.89 -0.25
N LEU A 158 -0.47 -19.30 -1.23
CA LEU A 158 -1.25 -20.06 -2.21
C LEU A 158 -0.36 -20.94 -3.08
N ASP A 159 0.77 -20.40 -3.52
CA ASP A 159 1.73 -21.09 -4.36
C ASP A 159 2.37 -22.26 -3.60
N ALA A 160 2.69 -22.09 -2.32
CA ALA A 160 3.14 -23.20 -1.46
C ALA A 160 2.09 -24.32 -1.33
N ILE A 161 0.82 -23.98 -1.12
CA ILE A 161 -0.27 -24.98 -1.08
C ILE A 161 -0.37 -25.72 -2.41
N LYS A 162 -0.36 -24.99 -3.53
CA LYS A 162 -0.44 -25.61 -4.86
C LYS A 162 0.78 -26.48 -5.16
N PHE A 163 1.97 -26.04 -4.75
CA PHE A 163 3.20 -26.80 -4.87
C PHE A 163 3.12 -28.08 -4.06
N TYR A 164 2.77 -28.02 -2.78
CA TYR A 164 2.60 -29.18 -1.91
C TYR A 164 1.71 -30.24 -2.55
N TYR A 165 0.51 -29.82 -2.96
CA TYR A 165 -0.46 -30.74 -3.52
C TYR A 165 -0.04 -31.30 -4.88
N ARG A 166 0.61 -30.49 -5.73
CA ARG A 166 1.03 -30.90 -7.07
C ARG A 166 2.29 -31.78 -7.03
N GLU A 167 3.30 -31.38 -6.27
CA GLU A 167 4.63 -31.99 -6.30
C GLU A 167 4.83 -33.05 -5.23
N ILE A 168 4.19 -32.94 -4.06
CA ILE A 168 4.37 -33.87 -2.95
C ILE A 168 3.23 -34.90 -2.94
N ILE A 169 1.98 -34.43 -2.90
CA ILE A 169 0.79 -35.30 -2.90
C ILE A 169 0.47 -35.85 -4.30
N LYS A 170 1.01 -35.24 -5.37
CA LYS A 170 0.69 -35.58 -6.78
C LYS A 170 -0.80 -35.46 -7.14
N SER A 171 -1.51 -34.53 -6.48
CA SER A 171 -2.91 -34.20 -6.74
C SER A 171 -3.09 -32.69 -6.96
N PRO A 172 -2.94 -32.18 -8.19
CA PRO A 172 -3.08 -30.76 -8.50
C PRO A 172 -4.42 -30.19 -8.04
N LYS A 173 -4.41 -28.98 -7.45
CA LYS A 173 -5.61 -28.33 -6.91
C LYS A 173 -5.87 -26.96 -7.54
N SER A 174 -7.14 -26.56 -7.53
CA SER A 174 -7.60 -25.27 -8.04
C SER A 174 -7.25 -24.12 -7.09
N ASP A 175 -7.32 -22.88 -7.60
CA ASP A 175 -7.15 -21.67 -6.79
C ASP A 175 -8.17 -21.58 -5.65
N ALA A 176 -9.42 -21.99 -5.91
CA ALA A 176 -10.47 -22.00 -4.90
C ALA A 176 -10.11 -22.92 -3.72
N PHE A 177 -9.57 -24.10 -4.01
CA PHE A 177 -9.09 -25.02 -2.98
C PHE A 177 -7.92 -24.41 -2.20
N ALA A 178 -6.90 -23.88 -2.87
CA ALA A 178 -5.73 -23.27 -2.22
C ALA A 178 -6.11 -22.06 -1.34
N CYS A 179 -7.12 -21.28 -1.75
CA CYS A 179 -7.66 -20.19 -0.96
C CYS A 179 -8.28 -20.68 0.36
N ALA A 180 -8.96 -21.83 0.33
CA ALA A 180 -9.67 -22.40 1.48
C ALA A 180 -8.77 -23.22 2.42
N LYS A 181 -7.70 -23.83 1.90
CA LYS A 181 -6.80 -24.72 2.67
C LYS A 181 -5.69 -23.95 3.43
N LEU A 182 -5.22 -24.58 4.50
CA LEU A 182 -3.98 -24.30 5.22
C LEU A 182 -3.19 -25.60 5.34
N LEU A 183 -1.87 -25.49 5.30
CA LEU A 183 -0.95 -26.61 5.57
C LEU A 183 -0.48 -26.56 7.03
N SER A 184 0.09 -27.66 7.52
CA SER A 184 0.88 -27.66 8.75
C SER A 184 2.20 -26.92 8.53
N PHE A 185 2.92 -26.65 9.63
CA PHE A 185 4.23 -26.04 9.57
C PHE A 185 5.22 -26.91 8.77
N GLU A 186 5.25 -28.21 9.05
CA GLU A 186 6.12 -29.20 8.41
C GLU A 186 5.81 -29.34 6.91
N GLU A 187 4.53 -29.29 6.54
CA GLU A 187 4.09 -29.29 5.15
C GLU A 187 4.52 -28.00 4.43
N TYR A 188 4.41 -26.84 5.07
CA TYR A 188 4.88 -25.58 4.51
C TYR A 188 6.40 -25.55 4.32
N MET A 189 7.18 -26.11 5.25
CA MET A 189 8.65 -26.15 5.16
C MET A 189 9.15 -26.93 3.94
N GLN A 190 8.38 -27.90 3.43
CA GLN A 190 8.70 -28.63 2.19
C GLN A 190 8.45 -27.83 0.91
N CYS A 191 7.87 -26.62 1.01
CA CYS A 191 7.37 -25.84 -0.11
C CYS A 191 8.08 -24.50 -0.27
N LYS A 192 9.32 -24.36 0.23
CA LYS A 192 10.06 -23.11 0.21
C LYS A 192 10.28 -22.60 -1.22
N PRO A 193 9.85 -21.38 -1.56
CA PRO A 193 10.21 -20.74 -2.82
C PRO A 193 11.69 -20.35 -2.86
N GLU A 194 12.31 -20.43 -4.04
CA GLU A 194 13.74 -20.10 -4.24
C GLU A 194 14.16 -18.70 -3.77
N TRP A 195 13.23 -17.73 -3.79
CA TRP A 195 13.51 -16.35 -3.43
C TRP A 195 13.45 -16.07 -1.92
N PHE A 196 13.25 -17.09 -1.09
CA PHE A 196 13.34 -16.98 0.36
C PHE A 196 14.63 -17.61 0.91
N THR A 197 15.23 -16.94 1.90
CA THR A 197 16.17 -17.60 2.83
C THR A 197 15.42 -18.60 3.71
N ASP A 198 16.14 -19.59 4.24
CA ASP A 198 15.53 -20.61 5.11
C ASP A 198 14.91 -19.98 6.36
N GLU A 199 15.63 -19.08 7.03
CA GLU A 199 15.15 -18.39 8.23
C GLU A 199 13.90 -17.54 7.98
N SER A 200 13.86 -16.79 6.86
CA SER A 200 12.70 -15.96 6.52
C SER A 200 11.48 -16.82 6.17
N TRP A 201 11.68 -17.94 5.46
CA TRP A 201 10.60 -18.87 5.16
C TRP A 201 10.05 -19.50 6.43
N GLU A 202 10.92 -20.00 7.30
CA GLU A 202 10.54 -20.60 8.58
C GLU A 202 9.73 -19.62 9.44
N SER A 203 10.19 -18.37 9.56
CA SER A 203 9.49 -17.29 10.27
C SER A 203 8.08 -17.05 9.71
N LEU A 204 7.93 -17.01 8.38
CA LEU A 204 6.65 -16.81 7.71
C LEU A 204 5.70 -18.01 7.88
N CYS A 205 6.23 -19.24 7.80
CA CYS A 205 5.47 -20.46 8.04
C CYS A 205 4.94 -20.52 9.48
N LYS A 206 5.79 -20.21 10.47
CA LYS A 206 5.38 -20.07 11.88
C LYS A 206 4.25 -19.06 12.04
N TYR A 207 4.37 -17.91 11.36
CA TYR A 207 3.30 -16.91 11.35
C TYR A 207 1.99 -17.44 10.76
N TRP A 208 1.99 -18.12 9.62
CA TRP A 208 0.76 -18.69 9.04
C TRP A 208 0.11 -19.79 9.90
N CYS A 209 0.90 -20.50 10.70
CA CYS A 209 0.42 -21.50 11.64
C CYS A 209 0.05 -20.92 13.03
N SER A 210 0.35 -19.66 13.29
CA SER A 210 0.07 -18.99 14.57
C SER A 210 -1.43 -18.82 14.83
N ALA A 211 -1.82 -18.85 16.10
CA ALA A 211 -3.19 -18.55 16.51
C ALA A 211 -3.65 -17.15 16.07
N GLU A 212 -2.73 -16.17 16.06
CA GLU A 212 -3.02 -14.81 15.62
C GLU A 212 -3.46 -14.75 14.15
N TYR A 213 -2.70 -15.38 13.26
CA TYR A 213 -3.02 -15.42 11.84
C TYR A 213 -4.32 -16.20 11.58
N LEU A 214 -4.49 -17.36 12.23
CA LEU A 214 -5.69 -18.18 12.08
C LEU A 214 -6.96 -17.40 12.48
N LYS A 215 -6.90 -16.67 13.60
CA LYS A 215 -7.99 -15.78 14.05
C LYS A 215 -8.26 -14.67 13.04
N LYS A 216 -7.23 -13.96 12.56
CA LYS A 216 -7.36 -12.90 11.54
C LYS A 216 -7.98 -13.44 10.24
N ARG A 217 -7.56 -14.63 9.80
CA ARG A 217 -8.07 -15.28 8.60
C ARG A 217 -9.53 -15.67 8.74
N GLN A 218 -9.90 -16.29 9.88
CA GLN A 218 -11.27 -16.71 10.16
C GLN A 218 -12.22 -15.51 10.15
N LEU A 219 -11.87 -14.43 10.86
CA LEU A 219 -12.63 -13.17 10.84
C LEU A 219 -12.79 -12.62 9.42
N GLY A 220 -11.71 -12.64 8.62
CA GLY A 220 -11.76 -12.23 7.22
C GLY A 220 -12.66 -13.11 6.35
N GLN A 221 -12.69 -14.43 6.59
CA GLN A 221 -13.57 -15.36 5.89
C GLN A 221 -15.03 -15.14 6.27
N ASP A 222 -15.32 -14.99 7.56
CA ASP A 222 -16.68 -14.77 8.06
C ASP A 222 -17.24 -13.43 7.59
N SER A 223 -16.43 -12.38 7.59
CA SER A 223 -16.80 -11.08 7.02
C SER A 223 -17.17 -11.21 5.53
N ARG A 224 -16.40 -11.98 4.75
CA ARG A 224 -16.71 -12.23 3.33
C ARG A 224 -17.98 -13.05 3.13
N LYS A 225 -18.24 -14.05 3.97
CA LYS A 225 -19.46 -14.88 3.90
C LYS A 225 -20.71 -14.13 4.32
N LYS A 226 -20.60 -13.22 5.30
CA LYS A 226 -21.70 -12.36 5.75
C LYS A 226 -22.09 -11.29 4.74
N ASN A 227 -21.15 -10.91 3.86
CA ASN A 227 -21.44 -9.98 2.79
C ASN A 227 -22.14 -10.73 1.63
N SER A 228 -23.47 -10.60 1.55
CA SER A 228 -24.27 -11.14 0.43
C SER A 228 -23.89 -10.52 -0.91
N ASP A 229 -23.27 -9.33 -0.88
CA ASP A 229 -22.75 -8.65 -2.05
C ASP A 229 -21.29 -9.06 -2.30
N GLY A 230 -21.12 -10.00 -3.23
CA GLY A 230 -19.82 -10.40 -3.78
C GLY A 230 -19.17 -9.32 -4.64
N ALA A 231 -19.19 -8.05 -4.22
CA ALA A 231 -18.59 -6.89 -4.91
C ALA A 231 -17.05 -6.88 -4.87
N GLN A 232 -16.43 -8.05 -4.86
CA GLN A 232 -15.02 -8.19 -5.16
C GLN A 232 -14.79 -7.74 -6.61
N ASN A 233 -13.75 -6.95 -6.82
CA ASN A 233 -13.32 -6.63 -8.18
C ASN A 233 -12.92 -7.94 -8.88
N ARG A 234 -13.60 -8.26 -9.98
CA ARG A 234 -13.36 -9.42 -10.83
C ARG A 234 -12.42 -9.12 -12.00
N GLY A 235 -11.89 -7.89 -12.07
CA GLY A 235 -10.95 -7.41 -13.09
C GLY A 235 -9.53 -8.01 -13.04
N GLY A 236 -9.24 -8.88 -12.07
CA GLY A 236 -7.91 -9.49 -11.91
C GLY A 236 -6.88 -8.51 -11.35
N SER A 237 -5.62 -8.65 -11.76
CA SER A 237 -4.50 -7.83 -11.26
C SER A 237 -4.36 -6.45 -11.92
N ARG A 238 -5.22 -6.12 -12.89
CA ARG A 238 -5.19 -4.81 -13.56
C ARG A 238 -5.89 -3.77 -12.69
N PRO A 239 -5.22 -2.65 -12.34
CA PRO A 239 -5.85 -1.56 -11.60
C PRO A 239 -6.88 -0.83 -12.49
N LEU A 240 -7.66 0.09 -11.90
CA LEU A 240 -8.76 0.78 -12.58
C LEU A 240 -8.25 1.56 -13.80
N VAL A 241 -7.24 2.41 -13.62
CA VAL A 241 -6.65 3.24 -14.67
C VAL A 241 -6.12 2.38 -15.82
N GLU A 242 -5.46 1.27 -15.52
CA GLU A 242 -4.96 0.36 -16.57
C GLU A 242 -6.10 -0.38 -17.28
N THR A 243 -7.19 -0.69 -16.57
CA THR A 243 -8.39 -1.28 -17.16
C THR A 243 -9.07 -0.28 -18.10
N GLN A 244 -9.09 1.00 -17.72
CA GLN A 244 -9.60 2.09 -18.54
C GLN A 244 -8.80 2.20 -19.85
N GLN A 245 -7.46 2.18 -19.78
CA GLN A 245 -6.60 2.18 -20.96
C GLN A 245 -6.81 0.94 -21.84
N PHE A 246 -7.00 -0.23 -21.24
CA PHE A 246 -7.34 -1.44 -21.98
C PHE A 246 -8.67 -1.31 -22.75
N LEU A 247 -9.72 -0.80 -22.10
CA LEU A 247 -11.02 -0.61 -22.74
C LEU A 247 -10.92 0.41 -23.89
N GLY A 248 -10.20 1.52 -23.66
CA GLY A 248 -9.97 2.53 -24.68
C GLY A 248 -9.21 2.00 -25.90
N ALA A 249 -8.14 1.25 -25.68
CA ALA A 249 -7.34 0.67 -26.75
C ALA A 249 -8.08 -0.44 -27.51
N LYS A 250 -8.93 -1.23 -26.84
CA LYS A 250 -9.59 -2.39 -27.44
C LYS A 250 -10.93 -2.06 -28.11
N TYR A 251 -11.71 -1.16 -27.50
CA TYR A 251 -13.10 -0.89 -27.88
C TYR A 251 -13.36 0.58 -28.22
N GLY A 252 -12.33 1.43 -28.14
CA GLY A 252 -12.39 2.85 -28.47
C GLY A 252 -12.53 3.77 -27.24
N PRO A 253 -12.16 5.06 -27.36
CA PRO A 253 -12.10 6.00 -26.23
C PRO A 253 -13.42 6.16 -25.46
N SER A 254 -14.56 6.09 -26.15
CA SER A 254 -15.90 6.19 -25.53
C SER A 254 -16.20 5.07 -24.53
N LYS A 255 -15.47 3.95 -24.59
CA LYS A 255 -15.62 2.82 -23.65
C LYS A 255 -14.68 2.93 -22.45
N ALA A 256 -13.74 3.87 -22.48
CA ALA A 256 -12.79 4.14 -21.41
C ALA A 256 -13.34 5.13 -20.37
N THR A 257 -14.65 5.16 -20.12
CA THR A 257 -15.22 5.97 -19.03
C THR A 257 -14.98 5.28 -17.68
N ILE A 258 -14.84 6.05 -16.59
CA ILE A 258 -14.64 5.46 -15.26
C ILE A 258 -15.84 4.60 -14.86
N THR A 259 -17.06 5.01 -15.20
CA THR A 259 -18.28 4.26 -14.92
C THR A 259 -18.28 2.90 -15.65
N ASN A 260 -18.03 2.88 -16.97
CA ASN A 260 -17.97 1.61 -17.70
C ASN A 260 -16.81 0.73 -17.21
N THR A 261 -15.65 1.34 -16.92
CA THR A 261 -14.49 0.63 -16.36
C THR A 261 -14.81 -0.02 -15.02
N TYR A 262 -15.43 0.72 -14.11
CA TYR A 262 -15.89 0.21 -12.82
C TYR A 262 -16.87 -0.95 -13.00
N CYS A 263 -17.87 -0.81 -13.87
CA CYS A 263 -18.82 -1.88 -14.18
C CYS A 263 -18.12 -3.12 -14.76
N CYS A 264 -17.23 -2.97 -15.74
CA CYS A 264 -16.46 -4.08 -16.32
C CYS A 264 -15.57 -4.74 -15.25
N MET A 265 -15.01 -3.99 -14.29
CA MET A 265 -14.27 -4.56 -13.17
C MET A 265 -15.17 -5.33 -12.18
N LYS A 266 -16.40 -4.90 -11.95
CA LYS A 266 -17.36 -5.60 -11.07
C LYS A 266 -17.95 -6.85 -11.73
N ALA A 267 -18.28 -6.78 -13.01
CA ALA A 267 -18.72 -7.95 -13.79
C ALA A 267 -17.56 -8.94 -14.03
N GLY A 268 -16.35 -8.41 -14.17
CA GLY A 268 -15.16 -9.09 -14.65
C GLY A 268 -14.91 -8.74 -16.11
N VAL A 269 -13.71 -8.25 -16.42
CA VAL A 269 -13.38 -7.69 -17.76
C VAL A 269 -13.55 -8.70 -18.89
N LYS A 270 -13.41 -10.00 -18.59
CA LYS A 270 -13.67 -11.10 -19.53
C LYS A 270 -15.15 -11.23 -19.95
N ASN A 271 -16.06 -10.64 -19.17
CA ASN A 271 -17.50 -10.67 -19.40
C ASN A 271 -18.00 -9.38 -20.08
N CYS A 272 -17.11 -8.49 -20.53
CA CYS A 272 -17.52 -7.35 -21.35
C CYS A 272 -17.95 -7.86 -22.74
N ASP A 273 -18.97 -7.25 -23.32
CA ASP A 273 -19.50 -7.64 -24.63
C ASP A 273 -18.54 -7.28 -25.79
N ALA A 274 -18.95 -7.59 -27.02
CA ALA A 274 -18.17 -7.27 -28.22
C ALA A 274 -17.93 -5.76 -28.40
N ASN A 275 -18.77 -4.92 -27.80
CA ASN A 275 -18.71 -3.46 -27.86
C ASN A 275 -17.98 -2.85 -26.65
N GLY A 276 -17.45 -3.67 -25.73
CA GLY A 276 -16.73 -3.21 -24.55
C GLY A 276 -17.63 -2.72 -23.41
N ASN A 277 -18.94 -3.01 -23.44
CA ASN A 277 -19.83 -2.72 -22.32
C ASN A 277 -19.72 -3.82 -21.27
N ALA A 278 -19.89 -3.46 -19.99
CA ALA A 278 -19.87 -4.42 -18.90
C ALA A 278 -21.01 -5.44 -18.99
N GLY A 279 -20.71 -6.71 -18.69
CA GLY A 279 -21.73 -7.71 -18.41
C GLY A 279 -22.46 -7.45 -17.08
N PRO A 280 -23.32 -8.38 -16.63
CA PRO A 280 -24.11 -8.20 -15.40
C PRO A 280 -23.24 -7.90 -14.17
N ILE A 281 -23.59 -6.84 -13.44
CA ILE A 281 -22.93 -6.42 -12.20
C ILE A 281 -23.83 -6.68 -10.98
N PRO A 282 -23.24 -6.81 -9.76
CA PRO A 282 -24.03 -6.93 -8.53
C PRO A 282 -24.98 -5.74 -8.30
N GLN A 283 -26.12 -5.98 -7.66
CA GLN A 283 -27.18 -4.98 -7.48
C GLN A 283 -26.70 -3.72 -6.75
N HIS A 284 -25.84 -3.85 -5.75
CA HIS A 284 -25.30 -2.70 -5.03
C HIS A 284 -24.33 -1.88 -5.89
N ALA A 285 -23.48 -2.54 -6.70
CA ALA A 285 -22.64 -1.83 -7.67
C ALA A 285 -23.48 -1.06 -8.70
N LYS A 286 -24.61 -1.64 -9.13
CA LYS A 286 -25.57 -0.95 -10.01
C LYS A 286 -26.16 0.29 -9.33
N LYS A 287 -26.69 0.17 -8.11
CA LYS A 287 -27.24 1.30 -7.34
C LYS A 287 -26.23 2.45 -7.17
N LEU A 288 -24.97 2.13 -6.90
CA LEU A 288 -23.92 3.15 -6.78
C LEU A 288 -23.67 3.89 -8.09
N VAL A 289 -23.67 3.17 -9.22
CA VAL A 289 -23.46 3.75 -10.55
C VAL A 289 -24.66 4.60 -10.97
N ASP A 290 -25.88 4.12 -10.75
CA ASP A 290 -27.11 4.84 -11.06
C ASP A 290 -27.15 6.16 -10.27
N ALA A 291 -26.93 6.11 -8.95
CA ALA A 291 -26.85 7.31 -8.11
C ALA A 291 -25.73 8.27 -8.55
N TYR A 292 -24.59 7.74 -9.02
CA TYR A 292 -23.48 8.56 -9.52
C TYR A 292 -23.86 9.29 -10.79
N ASN A 293 -24.49 8.62 -11.74
CA ASN A 293 -24.93 9.23 -12.99
C ASN A 293 -26.04 10.26 -12.74
N GLU A 294 -26.98 9.99 -11.84
CA GLU A 294 -28.04 10.95 -11.44
C GLU A 294 -27.43 12.23 -10.84
N ALA A 295 -26.50 12.11 -9.90
CA ALA A 295 -25.82 13.27 -9.31
C ALA A 295 -24.94 14.02 -10.31
N LEU A 296 -24.36 13.32 -11.30
CA LEU A 296 -23.59 13.95 -12.37
C LEU A 296 -24.49 14.73 -13.32
N GLN A 297 -25.67 14.19 -13.65
CA GLN A 297 -26.71 14.88 -14.44
C GLN A 297 -27.23 16.12 -13.73
N GLU A 298 -27.49 16.04 -12.42
CA GLU A 298 -27.94 17.19 -11.63
C GLU A 298 -26.90 18.32 -11.62
N LYS A 299 -25.62 17.96 -11.47
CA LYS A 299 -24.53 18.95 -11.42
C LYS A 299 -24.17 19.52 -12.80
N TYR A 300 -24.32 18.73 -13.86
CA TYR A 300 -23.89 19.07 -15.23
C TYR A 300 -24.98 18.73 -16.26
N PRO A 301 -26.16 19.38 -16.24
CA PRO A 301 -27.33 18.97 -17.00
C PRO A 301 -27.10 18.87 -18.52
N ASP A 302 -26.31 19.78 -19.08
CA ASP A 302 -26.14 19.89 -20.53
C ASP A 302 -25.06 18.96 -21.11
N ASN A 303 -24.10 18.50 -20.30
CA ASN A 303 -22.92 17.78 -20.81
C ASN A 303 -22.35 16.72 -19.83
N TRP A 304 -23.16 16.20 -18.90
CA TRP A 304 -22.72 15.20 -17.91
C TRP A 304 -21.97 14.00 -18.50
N GLN A 305 -22.27 13.59 -19.74
CA GLN A 305 -21.61 12.46 -20.41
C GLN A 305 -20.17 12.76 -20.83
N GLU A 306 -19.83 14.04 -21.00
CA GLU A 306 -18.50 14.52 -21.40
C GLU A 306 -17.65 14.89 -20.18
N GLN A 307 -18.26 14.98 -19.00
CA GLN A 307 -17.56 15.38 -17.80
C GLN A 307 -16.52 14.33 -17.38
N PRO A 308 -15.33 14.77 -16.94
CA PRO A 308 -14.37 13.87 -16.31
C PRO A 308 -14.96 13.29 -15.03
N PHE A 309 -14.33 12.23 -14.52
CA PHE A 309 -14.78 11.61 -13.28
C PHE A 309 -14.72 12.60 -12.10
N ASP A 310 -15.84 12.75 -11.41
CA ASP A 310 -15.99 13.64 -10.27
C ASP A 310 -15.84 12.85 -8.96
N GLY A 311 -14.65 12.93 -8.38
CA GLY A 311 -14.34 12.29 -7.11
C GLY A 311 -15.20 12.78 -5.93
N GLN A 312 -15.77 13.99 -6.00
CA GLN A 312 -16.65 14.52 -4.94
C GLN A 312 -18.03 13.86 -4.97
N ILE A 313 -18.59 13.68 -6.16
CA ILE A 313 -19.85 12.96 -6.32
C ILE A 313 -19.67 11.52 -5.82
N ALA A 314 -18.58 10.86 -6.24
CA ALA A 314 -18.27 9.50 -5.77
C ALA A 314 -18.06 9.42 -4.25
N TYR A 315 -17.43 10.43 -3.64
CA TYR A 315 -17.28 10.53 -2.18
C TYR A 315 -18.62 10.65 -1.47
N LYS A 316 -19.51 11.54 -1.92
CA LYS A 316 -20.83 11.76 -1.31
C LYS A 316 -21.69 10.51 -1.37
N ILE A 317 -21.78 9.88 -2.55
CA ILE A 317 -22.58 8.66 -2.77
C ILE A 317 -22.04 7.47 -1.99
N GLY A 318 -20.72 7.37 -1.88
CA GLY A 318 -20.07 6.35 -1.07
C GLY A 318 -20.21 6.53 0.45
N GLY A 319 -20.84 7.62 0.92
CA GLY A 319 -20.91 7.96 2.34
C GLY A 319 -19.55 8.36 2.93
N GLY A 320 -18.67 8.92 2.11
CA GLY A 320 -17.30 9.28 2.44
C GLY A 320 -16.26 8.22 2.06
N LEU A 321 -15.21 8.10 2.88
CA LEU A 321 -14.10 7.16 2.65
C LEU A 321 -14.17 5.97 3.60
N ALA A 322 -15.11 5.05 3.36
CA ALA A 322 -15.19 3.80 4.10
C ALA A 322 -13.87 3.02 3.99
N HIS A 323 -13.26 2.70 5.13
CA HIS A 323 -11.90 2.10 5.20
C HIS A 323 -10.83 2.87 4.41
N GLY A 324 -11.00 4.19 4.27
CA GLY A 324 -10.07 5.05 3.52
C GLY A 324 -10.20 4.91 2.00
N ARG A 325 -11.30 4.35 1.47
CA ARG A 325 -11.48 4.09 0.04
C ARG A 325 -12.74 4.75 -0.51
N LEU A 326 -12.67 5.14 -1.78
CA LEU A 326 -13.87 5.55 -2.51
C LEU A 326 -14.66 4.31 -2.98
N ALA A 327 -15.99 4.45 -3.03
CA ALA A 327 -16.86 3.39 -3.52
C ALA A 327 -16.67 3.14 -5.03
N ILE A 328 -16.44 4.21 -5.79
CA ILE A 328 -16.14 4.21 -7.23
C ILE A 328 -14.83 4.97 -7.43
N GLY A 329 -13.96 4.52 -8.34
CA GLY A 329 -12.77 5.29 -8.70
C GLY A 329 -11.61 5.24 -7.71
N ASP A 330 -11.62 4.34 -6.72
CA ASP A 330 -10.56 4.29 -5.69
C ASP A 330 -9.16 4.20 -6.32
N GLY A 331 -8.29 5.14 -5.94
CA GLY A 331 -6.92 5.23 -6.43
C GLY A 331 -6.73 6.02 -7.72
N ALA A 332 -7.78 6.32 -8.49
CA ALA A 332 -7.69 7.13 -9.71
C ALA A 332 -7.81 8.64 -9.46
N VAL A 333 -8.11 9.04 -8.22
CA VAL A 333 -8.21 10.44 -7.80
C VAL A 333 -7.39 10.67 -6.53
N LYS A 334 -6.93 11.92 -6.35
CA LYS A 334 -6.20 12.33 -5.14
C LYS A 334 -7.18 12.51 -3.98
N LYS A 335 -7.11 11.66 -2.96
CA LYS A 335 -8.07 11.71 -1.83
C LYS A 335 -7.90 12.97 -0.98
N ALA A 336 -6.67 13.49 -0.88
CA ALA A 336 -6.39 14.72 -0.15
C ALA A 336 -7.27 15.87 -0.68
N THR A 337 -7.24 16.10 -1.99
CA THR A 337 -8.09 17.11 -2.66
C THR A 337 -9.57 16.88 -2.39
N ILE A 338 -10.01 15.61 -2.36
CA ILE A 338 -11.41 15.29 -2.07
C ILE A 338 -11.78 15.69 -0.64
N ILE A 339 -10.94 15.30 0.32
CA ILE A 339 -11.10 15.57 1.74
C ILE A 339 -11.09 17.07 2.01
N ASP A 340 -10.20 17.83 1.38
CA ASP A 340 -10.05 19.26 1.65
C ASP A 340 -11.28 20.06 1.20
N VAL A 341 -11.81 19.74 0.02
CA VAL A 341 -13.09 20.30 -0.44
C VAL A 341 -14.23 19.87 0.48
N ALA A 342 -14.30 18.59 0.90
CA ALA A 342 -15.35 18.12 1.81
C ALA A 342 -15.29 18.78 3.20
N LYS A 343 -14.09 19.11 3.69
CA LYS A 343 -13.90 19.91 4.91
C LYS A 343 -14.38 21.35 4.69
N ALA A 344 -14.02 21.97 3.57
CA ALA A 344 -14.42 23.33 3.25
C ALA A 344 -15.94 23.48 3.09
N SER A 345 -16.62 22.45 2.57
CA SER A 345 -18.06 22.43 2.36
C SER A 345 -18.86 21.95 3.58
N GLY A 346 -18.21 21.71 4.73
CA GLY A 346 -18.87 21.21 5.96
C GLY A 346 -19.54 19.84 5.80
N THR A 347 -19.29 19.13 4.70
CA THR A 347 -20.06 17.94 4.28
C THR A 347 -19.53 16.66 4.93
N ARG A 348 -18.64 16.76 5.92
CA ARG A 348 -18.02 15.59 6.53
C ARG A 348 -19.01 14.94 7.50
N PRO A 349 -19.52 13.71 7.23
CA PRO A 349 -20.16 12.94 8.28
C PRO A 349 -19.05 12.56 9.27
N ALA A 350 -19.16 13.01 10.52
CA ALA A 350 -18.22 12.64 11.58
C ALA A 350 -18.45 11.18 12.01
N THR A 351 -18.05 10.22 11.18
CA THR A 351 -18.30 8.79 11.43
C THR A 351 -17.05 8.06 11.90
N SER A 352 -16.44 8.53 13.00
CA SER A 352 -15.69 7.65 13.91
C SER A 352 -15.32 8.37 15.21
N ARG A 353 -15.72 7.78 16.34
CA ARG A 353 -15.33 8.19 17.69
C ARG A 353 -13.80 8.26 17.87
N ALA A 354 -13.05 7.44 17.12
CA ALA A 354 -11.58 7.48 17.13
C ALA A 354 -11.02 8.74 16.45
N PHE A 355 -11.69 9.27 15.42
CA PHE A 355 -11.28 10.50 14.77
C PHE A 355 -11.58 11.73 15.63
N GLN A 356 -12.71 11.73 16.35
CA GLN A 356 -13.03 12.76 17.34
C GLN A 356 -12.00 12.79 18.48
N ASN A 357 -11.64 11.61 19.01
CA ASN A 357 -10.60 11.51 20.05
C ASN A 357 -9.22 11.96 19.54
N LEU A 358 -8.88 11.67 18.29
CA LEU A 358 -7.63 12.13 17.69
C LEU A 358 -7.60 13.66 17.54
N LEU A 359 -8.72 14.26 17.10
CA LEU A 359 -8.83 15.71 16.98
C LEU A 359 -8.66 16.39 18.36
N ALA A 360 -9.35 15.88 19.37
CA ALA A 360 -9.25 16.41 20.74
C ALA A 360 -7.80 16.35 21.26
N ARG A 361 -7.09 15.23 21.03
CA ARG A 361 -5.66 15.10 21.39
C ARG A 361 -4.76 16.04 20.61
N TYR A 362 -5.08 16.29 19.34
CA TYR A 362 -4.32 17.21 18.51
C TYR A 362 -4.51 18.66 19.01
N GLU A 363 -5.74 19.06 19.32
CA GLU A 363 -6.06 20.37 19.89
C GLU A 363 -5.37 20.57 21.25
N GLU A 364 -5.39 19.55 22.11
CA GLU A 364 -4.66 19.54 23.39
C GLU A 364 -3.15 19.70 23.17
N SER A 365 -2.57 18.96 22.23
CA SER A 365 -1.14 19.06 21.89
C SER A 365 -0.77 20.44 21.37
N VAL A 366 -1.60 21.06 20.53
CA VAL A 366 -1.37 22.42 20.02
C VAL A 366 -1.41 23.44 21.16
N ALA A 367 -2.34 23.29 22.11
CA ALA A 367 -2.41 24.15 23.28
C ALA A 367 -1.16 24.00 24.18
N THR A 368 -0.68 22.78 24.40
CA THR A 368 0.56 22.52 25.16
C THR A 368 1.79 23.13 24.49
N ILE A 369 1.93 22.99 23.17
CA ILE A 369 3.03 23.61 22.41
C ILE A 369 2.98 25.14 22.54
N GLY A 370 1.78 25.73 22.49
CA GLY A 370 1.61 27.17 22.72
C GLY A 370 2.10 27.61 24.11
N GLN A 371 1.76 26.87 25.16
CA GLN A 371 2.21 27.16 26.53
C GLN A 371 3.72 27.03 26.69
N LEU A 372 4.32 25.95 26.18
CA LEU A 372 5.78 25.75 26.23
C LEU A 372 6.52 26.85 25.46
N THR A 373 5.98 27.28 24.32
CA THR A 373 6.56 28.38 23.54
C THR A 373 6.56 29.68 24.34
N GLN A 374 5.47 30.00 25.05
CA GLN A 374 5.41 31.17 25.93
C GLN A 374 6.40 31.09 27.10
N GLN A 375 6.51 29.92 27.74
CA GLN A 375 7.48 29.71 28.83
C GLN A 375 8.92 29.88 28.34
N ASN A 376 9.27 29.31 27.18
CA ASN A 376 10.60 29.46 26.59
C ASN A 376 10.93 30.92 26.26
N MET A 377 9.96 31.70 25.76
CA MET A 377 10.16 33.13 25.53
C MET A 377 10.42 33.89 26.84
N ALA A 378 9.71 33.56 27.92
CA ALA A 378 9.91 34.19 29.23
C ALA A 378 11.30 33.86 29.81
N LEU A 379 11.72 32.59 29.74
CA LEU A 379 13.06 32.17 30.17
C LEU A 379 14.16 32.82 29.34
N ALA A 380 13.98 32.94 28.02
CA ALA A 380 14.93 33.62 27.15
C ALA A 380 15.11 35.10 27.55
N GLN A 381 14.01 35.80 27.88
CA GLN A 381 14.08 37.18 28.37
C GLN A 381 14.82 37.27 29.71
N GLN A 382 14.55 36.35 30.64
CA GLN A 382 15.23 36.31 31.93
C GLN A 382 16.75 36.07 31.77
N ASN A 383 17.14 35.16 30.87
CA ASN A 383 18.54 34.89 30.56
C ASN A 383 19.26 36.10 29.97
N VAL A 384 18.59 36.91 29.15
CA VAL A 384 19.15 38.17 28.62
C VAL A 384 19.42 39.17 29.76
N VAL A 385 18.51 39.27 30.73
CA VAL A 385 18.69 40.14 31.91
C VAL A 385 19.87 39.66 32.76
N LEU A 386 19.90 38.38 33.11
CA LEU A 386 20.99 37.79 33.90
C LEU A 386 22.35 37.96 33.21
N THR A 387 22.42 37.73 31.89
CA THR A 387 23.65 37.91 31.11
C THR A 387 24.13 39.36 31.15
N ARG A 388 23.21 40.33 31.12
CA ARG A 388 23.56 41.75 31.22
C ARG A 388 24.10 42.09 32.61
N ASP A 389 23.48 41.55 33.67
CA ASP A 389 23.88 41.79 35.05
C ASP A 389 25.24 41.16 35.36
N VAL A 390 25.49 39.92 34.91
CA VAL A 390 26.80 39.26 35.02
C VAL A 390 27.89 40.09 34.32
N LYS A 391 27.65 40.56 33.10
CA LYS A 391 28.61 41.43 32.38
C LYS A 391 28.86 42.76 33.09
N ARG A 392 27.81 43.36 33.65
CA ARG A 392 27.93 44.61 34.42
C ARG A 392 28.75 44.40 35.69
N ASN A 393 28.47 43.33 36.43
CA ASN A 393 29.18 43.00 37.66
C ASN A 393 30.64 42.67 37.38
N GLY A 394 30.94 41.89 36.33
CA GLY A 394 32.32 41.61 35.89
C GLY A 394 33.13 42.89 35.63
N ARG A 395 32.58 43.84 34.86
CA ARG A 395 33.24 45.14 34.61
C ARG A 395 33.46 45.97 35.88
N LEU A 396 32.51 45.90 36.82
CA LEU A 396 32.58 46.64 38.07
C LEU A 396 33.66 46.04 38.99
N LEU A 397 33.77 44.72 39.03
CA LEU A 397 34.84 44.01 39.73
C LEU A 397 36.21 44.31 39.11
N GLU A 398 36.37 44.26 37.79
CA GLU A 398 37.61 44.65 37.10
C GLU A 398 38.05 46.09 37.46
N LEU A 399 37.08 47.02 37.51
CA LEU A 399 37.35 48.41 37.90
C LEU A 399 37.77 48.54 39.37
N ILE A 400 37.17 47.75 40.28
CA ILE A 400 37.54 47.75 41.70
C ILE A 400 38.95 47.16 41.88
N VAL A 401 39.22 45.98 41.30
CA VAL A 401 40.51 45.31 41.42
C VAL A 401 41.64 46.19 40.89
N SER A 402 41.44 46.84 39.73
CA SER A 402 42.43 47.76 39.15
C SER A 402 42.68 49.02 39.99
N LYS A 403 41.69 49.49 40.76
CA LYS A 403 41.84 50.68 41.61
C LYS A 403 42.38 50.39 43.00
N VAL A 404 42.17 49.19 43.53
CA VAL A 404 42.52 48.84 44.91
C VAL A 404 43.87 48.11 45.02
N GLN A 405 44.54 47.80 43.89
CA GLN A 405 45.85 47.08 43.87
C GLN A 405 45.83 45.82 44.73
N ILE A 406 44.73 45.06 44.65
CA ILE A 406 44.62 43.78 45.36
C ILE A 406 45.40 42.75 44.54
N GLU A 407 46.53 42.28 45.07
CA GLU A 407 47.19 41.07 44.57
C GLU A 407 46.34 39.86 44.97
N ILE A 408 45.82 39.14 43.97
CA ILE A 408 45.08 37.89 44.21
C ILE A 408 46.11 36.78 44.46
N PRO A 409 46.06 36.09 45.61
CA PRO A 409 46.96 34.98 45.91
C PRO A 409 46.89 33.88 44.84
N PRO A 410 48.03 33.30 44.41
CA PRO A 410 48.07 32.29 43.35
C PRO A 410 47.26 31.03 43.68
N GLU A 411 47.07 30.72 44.98
CA GLU A 411 46.31 29.54 45.40
C GLU A 411 44.82 29.63 45.06
N LEU A 412 44.22 30.83 45.07
CA LEU A 412 42.79 31.03 44.77
C LEU A 412 42.47 30.93 43.28
N LEU A 413 43.43 31.25 42.40
CA LEU A 413 43.28 31.10 40.95
C LEU A 413 43.30 29.62 40.52
N GLN A 414 44.01 28.76 41.26
CA GLN A 414 44.08 27.33 40.99
C GLN A 414 42.81 26.56 41.41
N GLU A 415 42.09 27.01 42.43
CA GLU A 415 40.81 26.40 42.82
C GLU A 415 39.70 26.64 41.78
N GLU A 416 39.67 27.83 41.16
CA GLU A 416 38.66 28.19 40.15
C GLU A 416 38.88 27.47 38.81
N GLU A 417 40.14 27.25 38.40
CA GLU A 417 40.47 26.43 37.22
C GLU A 417 40.07 24.95 37.40
N ASN A 418 40.17 24.42 38.62
CA ASN A 418 39.74 23.06 38.94
C ASN A 418 38.21 22.90 38.97
N GLU A 419 37.45 23.89 39.45
CA GLU A 419 35.99 23.88 39.42
C GLU A 419 35.41 24.08 38.01
N MET A 420 35.99 24.98 37.21
CA MET A 420 35.56 25.20 35.81
C MET A 420 35.94 24.04 34.88
N GLY A 421 37.06 23.36 35.14
CA GLY A 421 37.44 22.12 34.44
C GLY A 421 36.47 20.96 34.68
N GLY A 422 35.90 20.87 35.88
CA GLY A 422 34.90 19.84 36.22
C GLY A 422 33.50 20.06 35.61
N ALA A 423 33.15 21.30 35.26
CA ALA A 423 31.85 21.64 34.70
C ALA A 423 31.76 21.43 33.17
N ILE A 424 32.88 21.46 32.45
CA ILE A 424 32.92 21.25 30.99
C ILE A 424 32.64 19.77 30.63
N ASP A 425 33.01 18.83 31.50
CA ASP A 425 32.71 17.40 31.33
C ASP A 425 31.25 17.02 31.61
N GLY A 426 30.46 17.91 32.25
CA GLY A 426 29.05 17.68 32.56
C GLY A 426 28.08 18.01 31.43
N SER A 427 28.48 18.81 30.44
CA SER A 427 27.59 19.29 29.36
C SER A 427 27.77 18.55 28.03
N SER A 428 28.80 17.71 27.89
CA SER A 428 29.04 16.89 26.69
C SER A 428 28.25 15.56 26.70
N HIS A 429 27.63 15.18 27.82
CA HIS A 429 26.89 13.91 27.93
C HIS A 429 25.42 13.93 27.43
N ALA A 430 24.90 15.07 26.94
CA ALA A 430 23.54 15.14 26.40
C ALA A 430 23.47 15.11 24.86
N SER A 431 24.60 14.95 24.15
CA SER A 431 24.62 14.99 22.68
C SER A 431 25.68 14.04 22.08
N ALA A 432 25.69 12.79 22.54
CA ALA A 432 26.36 11.69 21.85
C ALA A 432 25.74 10.36 22.29
N ASN A 433 24.61 9.99 21.67
CA ASN A 433 24.12 8.62 21.65
C ASN A 433 23.34 8.40 20.36
N LEU A 434 24.04 8.62 19.24
CA LEU A 434 23.72 8.05 17.95
C LEU A 434 25.07 7.66 17.30
N ASP A 435 25.18 6.36 17.08
CA ASP A 435 26.14 5.61 16.27
C ASP A 435 27.47 5.09 16.86
N ASN A 436 27.63 3.78 16.62
CA ASN A 436 28.80 2.89 16.61
C ASN A 436 29.26 2.32 17.97
N SER A 437 29.51 1.01 18.14
CA SER A 437 29.83 -0.04 17.16
C SER A 437 29.73 -1.44 17.78
N ASP A 438 29.72 -2.43 16.89
CA ASP A 438 30.18 -3.81 17.03
C ASP A 438 31.32 -4.05 18.05
N GLY A 439 31.36 -5.27 18.60
CA GLY A 439 32.59 -5.81 19.19
C GLY A 439 32.46 -6.87 20.27
N HIS A 440 31.69 -7.94 20.06
CA HIS A 440 32.10 -9.35 20.29
C HIS A 440 31.03 -10.36 19.93
#